data_AF-A0A7K4MNW1-F1
#
_entry.id   AF-A0A7K4MNW1-F1
#
_cell.length_a   1.000
_cell.length_b   1.000
_cell.length_c   1.000
_cell.angle_alpha   90.00
_cell.angle_beta   90.00
_cell.angle_gamma   90.00
#
_symmetry.space_group_name_H-M   'P 1'
#
loop_
_entity.id
_entity.type
_entity.pdbx_description
1 polymer ?
#
loop_
_entity_poly.entity_id
_entity_poly.type
_entity_poly.pdbx_seq_one_letter_code
_entity_poly.pdbx_strand_id
1 'polypeptide(L)'
;QEVREEKEPILMKSLARIGLVSSDATLDDVLNLNVNDLLARRLQTIVSKKLGFKTPYQARQAVIHGHIMIGNRKIDIPSYTVTVGEEGDVHFTPESKIPEMLEKTKSEPEAVETPAEATSKDDGSSTK
;
A
#
# COMPACT_ATOMS: atom_id res chain seq x y z
N GLN A 1 -29.19 11.96 -22.21
CA GLN A 1 -28.92 10.51 -22.10
C GLN A 1 -27.66 10.11 -22.85
N GLU A 2 -27.45 10.55 -24.09
CA GLU A 2 -26.29 10.20 -24.94
C GLU A 2 -24.90 10.40 -24.28
N VAL A 3 -24.68 11.55 -23.63
CA VAL A 3 -23.40 11.84 -22.94
C VAL A 3 -23.06 10.82 -21.85
N ARG A 4 -24.07 10.22 -21.21
CA ARG A 4 -23.87 9.21 -20.17
C ARG A 4 -23.41 7.90 -20.80
N GLU A 5 -24.11 7.44 -21.83
CA GLU A 5 -23.83 6.17 -22.52
C GLU A 5 -22.43 6.14 -23.15
N GLU A 6 -21.93 7.29 -23.62
CA GLU A 6 -20.56 7.40 -24.15
C GLU A 6 -19.49 7.44 -23.05
N LYS A 7 -19.72 8.18 -21.95
CA LYS A 7 -18.69 8.44 -20.93
C LYS A 7 -18.59 7.36 -19.86
N GLU A 8 -19.70 6.71 -19.53
CA GLU A 8 -19.77 5.65 -18.53
C GLU A 8 -18.76 4.51 -18.80
N PRO A 9 -18.69 3.90 -20.00
CA PRO A 9 -17.72 2.84 -20.27
C PRO A 9 -16.26 3.32 -20.23
N ILE A 10 -16.01 4.59 -20.58
CA ILE A 10 -14.66 5.19 -20.54
C ILE A 10 -14.19 5.31 -19.09
N LEU A 11 -15.07 5.80 -18.21
CA LEU A 11 -14.79 5.91 -16.77
C LEU A 11 -14.53 4.53 -16.17
N MET A 12 -15.43 3.56 -16.41
CA MET A 12 -15.31 2.21 -15.87
C MET A 12 -14.02 1.53 -16.31
N LYS A 13 -13.66 1.65 -17.60
CA LYS A 13 -12.40 1.10 -18.12
C LYS A 13 -11.17 1.72 -17.45
N SER A 14 -11.20 3.03 -17.17
CA SER A 14 -10.10 3.73 -16.51
C SER A 14 -9.93 3.27 -15.05
N LEU A 15 -11.03 3.16 -14.31
CA LEU A 15 -11.03 2.71 -12.92
C LEU A 15 -10.58 1.25 -12.79
N ALA A 16 -11.06 0.37 -13.67
CA ALA A 16 -10.64 -1.02 -13.73
C ALA A 16 -9.14 -1.17 -14.05
N ARG A 17 -8.60 -0.35 -14.97
CA ARG A 17 -7.17 -0.35 -15.29
C ARG A 17 -6.29 0.01 -14.10
N ILE A 18 -6.73 0.97 -13.27
CA ILE A 18 -6.01 1.38 -12.06
C ILE A 18 -6.17 0.34 -10.95
N GLY A 19 -7.24 -0.44 -10.97
CA GLY A 19 -7.53 -1.47 -9.96
C GLY A 19 -8.28 -0.93 -8.76
N LEU A 20 -9.02 0.17 -8.93
CA LEU A 20 -9.93 0.67 -7.89
C LEU A 20 -11.24 -0.10 -7.84
N VAL A 21 -11.61 -0.69 -8.98
CA VAL A 21 -12.91 -1.30 -9.22
C VAL A 21 -12.69 -2.56 -10.05
N SER A 22 -13.50 -3.61 -9.82
CA SER A 22 -13.43 -4.85 -10.58
C SER A 22 -14.06 -4.71 -11.98
N SER A 23 -13.79 -5.66 -12.89
CA SER A 23 -14.28 -5.59 -14.27
C SER A 23 -15.80 -5.75 -14.40
N ASP A 24 -16.44 -6.29 -13.37
CA ASP A 24 -17.88 -6.57 -13.25
C ASP A 24 -18.62 -5.54 -12.39
N ALA A 25 -17.94 -4.52 -11.89
CA ALA A 25 -18.54 -3.55 -10.99
C ALA A 25 -19.54 -2.62 -11.68
N THR A 26 -20.39 -2.03 -10.86
CA THR A 26 -21.44 -1.11 -11.25
C THR A 26 -21.07 0.34 -10.91
N LEU A 27 -21.86 1.30 -11.37
CA LEU A 27 -21.66 2.71 -11.06
C LEU A 27 -21.82 3.00 -9.56
N ASP A 28 -22.64 2.24 -8.85
CA ASP A 28 -22.85 2.41 -7.41
C ASP A 28 -21.59 2.06 -6.62
N ASP A 29 -20.79 1.10 -7.08
CA ASP A 29 -19.51 0.74 -6.47
C ASP A 29 -18.50 1.90 -6.57
N VAL A 30 -18.55 2.67 -7.67
CA VAL A 30 -17.72 3.87 -7.84
C VAL A 30 -18.08 4.94 -6.81
N LEU A 31 -19.37 5.09 -6.51
CA LEU A 31 -19.84 6.07 -5.52
C LEU A 31 -19.45 5.67 -4.08
N ASN A 32 -19.22 4.38 -3.84
CA ASN A 32 -18.80 3.84 -2.55
C ASN A 32 -17.27 3.83 -2.35
N LEU A 33 -16.48 4.30 -3.32
CA LEU A 33 -15.02 4.32 -3.21
C LEU A 33 -14.54 5.22 -2.07
N ASN A 34 -13.57 4.71 -1.31
CA ASN A 34 -12.95 5.42 -0.22
C ASN A 34 -11.54 5.90 -0.57
N VAL A 35 -11.06 6.90 0.18
CA VAL A 35 -9.69 7.40 0.04
C VAL A 35 -8.66 6.29 0.26
N ASN A 36 -8.95 5.34 1.14
CA ASN A 36 -8.08 4.21 1.43
C ASN A 36 -7.84 3.32 0.19
N ASP A 37 -8.83 3.18 -0.69
CA ASP A 37 -8.71 2.39 -1.92
C ASP A 37 -7.71 3.05 -2.89
N LEU A 38 -7.76 4.38 -2.97
CA LEU A 38 -6.79 5.15 -3.75
C LEU A 38 -5.37 5.06 -3.16
N LEU A 39 -5.24 5.16 -1.84
CA LEU A 39 -3.96 5.04 -1.15
C LEU A 39 -3.38 3.61 -1.22
N ALA A 40 -4.23 2.60 -1.35
CA ALA A 40 -3.82 1.22 -1.53
C ALA A 40 -3.12 0.97 -2.87
N ARG A 41 -3.47 1.72 -3.92
CA ARG A 41 -2.86 1.63 -5.27
C ARG A 41 -1.53 2.36 -5.43
N ARG A 42 -1.04 2.99 -4.36
CA ARG A 42 0.25 3.67 -4.32
C ARG A 42 1.40 2.67 -4.35
N LEU A 43 2.47 2.97 -5.09
CA LEU A 43 3.67 2.14 -5.20
C LEU A 43 4.25 1.77 -3.84
N GLN A 44 4.36 2.72 -2.91
CA GLN A 44 4.80 2.46 -1.54
C GLN A 44 3.97 1.34 -0.85
N THR A 45 2.64 1.42 -0.95
CA THR A 45 1.74 0.46 -0.30
C THR A 45 1.83 -0.92 -0.96
N ILE A 46 1.90 -0.96 -2.29
CA ILE A 46 2.04 -2.18 -3.07
C ILE A 46 3.38 -2.84 -2.79
N VAL A 47 4.47 -2.09 -2.80
CA VAL A 47 5.82 -2.57 -2.47
C VAL A 47 5.85 -3.13 -1.05
N SER A 48 5.25 -2.44 -0.08
CA SER A 48 5.20 -2.92 1.31
C SER A 48 4.50 -4.28 1.42
N LYS A 49 3.35 -4.45 0.73
CA LYS A 49 2.57 -5.69 0.75
C LYS A 49 3.24 -6.81 -0.05
N LYS A 50 3.71 -6.51 -1.26
CA LYS A 50 4.24 -7.50 -2.21
C LYS A 50 5.66 -7.97 -1.86
N LEU A 51 6.54 -7.03 -1.49
CA LEU A 51 7.94 -7.34 -1.18
C LEU A 51 8.18 -7.61 0.30
N GLY A 52 7.12 -7.56 1.13
CA GLY A 52 7.14 -8.00 2.52
C GLY A 52 7.98 -7.12 3.45
N PHE A 53 7.99 -5.80 3.21
CA PHE A 53 8.58 -4.85 4.15
C PHE A 53 7.78 -4.81 5.45
N LYS A 54 8.47 -4.75 6.59
CA LYS A 54 7.82 -4.65 7.91
C LYS A 54 7.05 -3.35 8.09
N THR A 55 7.57 -2.24 7.54
CA THR A 55 6.96 -0.92 7.67
C THR A 55 6.83 -0.19 6.34
N PRO A 56 5.80 0.68 6.20
CA PRO A 56 5.65 1.49 5.00
C PRO A 56 6.79 2.50 4.82
N TYR A 57 7.48 2.88 5.89
CA TYR A 57 8.65 3.77 5.83
C TYR A 57 9.85 3.10 5.15
N GLN A 58 10.11 1.83 5.45
CA GLN A 58 11.17 1.06 4.78
C GLN A 58 10.88 0.89 3.29
N ALA A 59 9.63 0.55 2.92
CA ALA A 59 9.21 0.48 1.52
C ALA A 59 9.44 1.82 0.80
N ARG A 60 9.13 2.94 1.47
CA ARG A 60 9.36 4.29 0.92
C ARG A 60 10.84 4.56 0.67
N GLN A 61 11.72 4.21 1.62
CA GLN A 61 13.16 4.36 1.46
C GLN A 61 13.65 3.52 0.28
N ALA A 62 13.22 2.26 0.17
CA ALA A 62 13.60 1.39 -0.94
C ALA A 62 13.19 1.98 -2.30
N VAL A 63 12.01 2.59 -2.39
CA VAL A 63 11.56 3.29 -3.60
C VAL A 63 12.42 4.53 -3.87
N ILE A 64 12.62 5.42 -2.90
CA ILE A 64 13.37 6.69 -3.08
C ILE A 64 14.84 6.44 -3.46
N HIS A 65 15.50 5.48 -2.80
CA HIS A 65 16.87 5.08 -3.16
C HIS A 65 16.93 4.29 -4.48
N GLY A 66 15.76 3.97 -5.03
CA GLY A 66 15.65 3.44 -6.37
C GLY A 66 16.01 1.97 -6.46
N HIS A 67 15.67 1.20 -5.44
CA HIS A 67 15.82 -0.26 -5.40
C HIS A 67 14.61 -0.99 -5.99
N ILE A 68 13.59 -0.26 -6.46
CA ILE A 68 12.36 -0.81 -7.00
C ILE A 68 12.27 -0.52 -8.50
N MET A 69 11.88 -1.54 -9.25
CA MET A 69 11.58 -1.46 -10.68
C MET A 69 10.20 -2.01 -10.97
N ILE A 70 9.57 -1.46 -12.01
CA ILE A 70 8.36 -2.01 -12.63
C ILE A 70 8.72 -2.37 -14.07
N GLY A 71 8.75 -3.67 -14.35
CA GLY A 71 9.30 -4.19 -15.60
C GLY A 71 10.73 -3.66 -15.79
N ASN A 72 10.97 -2.98 -16.91
CA ASN A 72 12.33 -2.50 -17.21
C ASN A 72 12.60 -1.06 -16.72
N ARG A 73 11.67 -0.44 -15.99
CA ARG A 73 11.77 0.97 -15.57
C ARG A 73 12.00 1.06 -14.06
N LYS A 74 12.99 1.85 -13.67
CA LYS A 74 13.23 2.22 -12.27
C LYS A 74 12.30 3.38 -11.89
N ILE A 75 11.54 3.20 -10.81
CA ILE A 75 10.60 4.20 -10.31
C ILE A 75 11.02 4.61 -8.90
N ASP A 76 11.31 5.90 -8.73
CA ASP A 76 11.76 6.52 -7.49
C ASP A 76 10.67 7.35 -6.79
N ILE A 77 9.48 7.45 -7.40
CA ILE A 77 8.35 8.21 -6.88
C ILE A 77 7.44 7.27 -6.06
N PRO A 78 7.42 7.37 -4.70
CA PRO A 78 6.59 6.50 -3.86
C PRO A 78 5.09 6.70 -4.08
N SER A 79 4.68 7.89 -4.52
CA SER A 79 3.28 8.25 -4.80
C SER A 79 2.76 7.73 -6.15
N TYR A 80 3.58 7.05 -6.94
CA TYR A 80 3.19 6.51 -8.24
C TYR A 80 1.99 5.56 -8.11
N THR A 81 0.96 5.75 -8.93
CA THR A 81 -0.22 4.87 -8.96
C THR A 81 0.07 3.71 -9.90
N VAL A 82 0.18 2.51 -9.34
CA VAL A 82 0.50 1.31 -10.10
C VAL A 82 -0.79 0.74 -10.70
N THR A 83 -0.78 0.47 -12.00
CA THR A 83 -1.92 -0.19 -12.67
C THR A 83 -1.95 -1.68 -12.35
N VAL A 84 -3.10 -2.34 -12.57
CA VAL A 84 -3.24 -3.79 -12.30
C VAL A 84 -2.24 -4.61 -13.14
N GLY A 85 -2.01 -4.20 -14.40
CA GLY A 85 -1.04 -4.87 -15.27
C GLY A 85 0.41 -4.71 -14.83
N GLU A 86 0.76 -3.55 -14.27
CA GLU A 86 2.12 -3.26 -13.80
C GLU A 86 2.43 -3.91 -12.44
N GLU A 87 1.41 -4.21 -11.64
CA GLU A 87 1.60 -4.76 -10.29
C GLU A 87 2.35 -6.10 -10.30
N GLY A 88 2.11 -6.94 -11.30
CA GLY A 88 2.83 -8.20 -11.50
C GLY A 88 4.34 -8.01 -11.72
N ASP A 89 4.72 -6.93 -12.38
CA ASP A 89 6.09 -6.63 -12.80
C ASP A 89 6.89 -5.85 -11.76
N VAL A 90 6.33 -5.55 -10.58
CA VAL A 90 7.07 -4.90 -9.49
C VAL A 90 8.09 -5.87 -8.90
N HIS A 91 9.38 -5.52 -8.99
CA HIS A 91 10.49 -6.31 -8.45
C HIS A 91 11.64 -5.41 -7.99
N PHE A 92 12.63 -6.04 -7.35
CA PHE A 92 13.85 -5.39 -6.88
C PHE A 92 14.84 -5.18 -8.03
N THR A 93 15.65 -4.11 -7.95
CA THR A 93 16.78 -3.96 -8.87
C THR A 93 17.79 -5.10 -8.66
N PRO A 94 18.45 -5.57 -9.73
CA PRO A 94 19.46 -6.64 -9.64
C PRO A 94 20.68 -6.25 -8.78
N GLU A 95 20.91 -4.95 -8.58
CA GLU A 95 22.00 -4.43 -7.75
C GLU A 95 21.64 -4.33 -6.25
N SER A 96 20.37 -4.57 -5.88
CA SER A 96 19.93 -4.38 -4.50
C SER A 96 20.24 -5.59 -3.61
N LYS A 97 20.88 -5.34 -2.47
CA LYS A 97 21.14 -6.34 -1.40
C LYS A 97 19.99 -6.45 -0.39
N ILE A 98 18.92 -5.70 -0.62
CA ILE A 98 17.74 -5.63 0.26
C ILE A 98 16.98 -6.96 0.36
N PRO A 99 16.83 -7.78 -0.72
CA PRO A 99 16.15 -9.06 -0.62
C PRO A 99 16.76 -9.98 0.44
N GLU A 100 18.10 -10.09 0.46
CA GLU A 100 18.83 -10.90 1.44
C GLU A 100 18.66 -10.39 2.87
N MET A 101 18.58 -9.06 3.05
CA MET A 101 18.38 -8.45 4.37
C MET A 101 16.96 -8.68 4.89
N LEU A 102 15.95 -8.60 4.03
CA LEU A 102 14.55 -8.83 4.37
C LEU A 102 14.29 -10.30 4.74
N GLU A 103 14.92 -11.24 4.05
CA GLU A 103 14.84 -12.66 4.41
C GLU A 103 15.44 -12.93 5.80
N LYS A 104 16.60 -12.33 6.12
CA LYS A 104 17.22 -12.43 7.45
C LYS A 104 16.35 -11.83 8.56
N THR A 105 15.65 -10.74 8.30
CA THR A 105 14.77 -10.11 9.30
C THR A 105 13.43 -10.84 9.49
N LYS A 106 13.06 -11.75 8.58
CA LYS A 106 11.90 -12.66 8.76
C LYS A 106 12.24 -13.88 9.61
N SER A 107 13.51 -14.31 9.64
CA SER A 107 13.94 -15.47 10.44
C SER A 107 14.18 -15.17 11.92
N GLU A 108 14.29 -13.91 12.32
CA GLU A 108 14.38 -13.51 13.73
C GLU A 108 12.99 -13.06 14.23
N PRO A 109 12.31 -13.83 15.10
CA PRO A 109 11.10 -13.36 15.74
C PRO A 109 11.47 -12.25 16.74
N GLU A 110 11.09 -11.02 16.42
CA GLU A 110 11.15 -9.91 17.37
C GLU A 110 10.16 -10.20 18.51
N ALA A 111 10.71 -10.38 19.72
CA ALA A 111 9.98 -10.47 20.97
C ALA A 111 9.13 -9.19 21.16
N VAL A 112 7.82 -9.37 21.19
CA VAL A 112 6.87 -8.31 21.52
C VAL A 112 6.91 -8.12 23.04
N GLU A 113 7.69 -7.16 23.53
CA GLU A 113 7.46 -6.58 24.85
C GLU A 113 6.23 -5.67 24.76
N THR A 114 5.12 -6.13 25.32
CA THR A 114 3.98 -5.29 25.67
C THR A 114 4.32 -4.44 26.90
N PRO A 115 4.16 -3.11 26.89
CA PRO A 115 3.82 -2.37 28.09
C PRO A 115 2.28 -2.36 28.16
N ALA A 116 1.66 -3.31 28.86
CA ALA A 116 1.33 -3.20 30.28
C ALA A 116 0.51 -1.93 30.58
N GLU A 117 -0.81 -2.13 30.53
CA GLU A 117 -1.86 -1.50 31.31
C GLU A 117 -1.37 -0.69 32.53
N ALA A 118 -1.55 0.63 32.50
CA ALA A 118 -1.50 1.48 33.68
C ALA A 118 -2.90 2.04 33.94
N THR A 119 -3.67 1.31 34.74
CA THR A 119 -4.84 1.81 35.46
C THR A 119 -4.39 2.94 36.40
N SER A 120 -4.79 4.19 36.13
CA SER A 120 -4.74 5.25 37.12
C SER A 120 -6.03 5.21 37.96
N LYS A 121 -6.00 4.46 39.06
CA LYS A 121 -6.77 4.80 40.26
C LYS A 121 -5.81 5.60 41.16
N ASP A 122 -6.18 6.83 41.46
CA ASP A 122 -5.66 7.62 42.57
C ASP A 122 -6.84 8.54 42.97
N ASP A 123 -7.70 8.05 43.86
CA ASP A 123 -7.65 8.23 45.31
C ASP A 123 -8.41 9.49 45.77
N GLY A 124 -9.69 9.27 46.05
CA GLY A 124 -10.44 10.09 46.98
C GLY A 124 -10.16 9.61 48.40
N SER A 125 -9.55 10.48 49.20
CA SER A 125 -9.41 10.40 50.65
C SER A 125 -9.15 11.84 51.13
N SER A 126 -9.69 12.40 52.20
CA SER A 126 -10.70 12.05 53.18
C SER A 126 -10.94 13.34 53.98
N THR A 127 -12.16 13.51 54.48
CA THR A 127 -12.59 14.39 55.59
C THR A 127 -11.52 15.13 56.43
N LYS A 128 -11.74 16.44 56.62
CA LYS A 128 -11.88 17.05 57.96
C LYS A 128 -12.71 18.33 57.89
#